data_AF-A0A7V9D1W4-F1
#
_entry.id   AF-A0A7V9D1W4-F1
#
_cell.length_a   1.000
_cell.length_b   1.000
_cell.length_c   1.000
_cell.angle_alpha   90.00
_cell.angle_beta   90.00
_cell.angle_gamma   90.00
#
_symmetry.space_group_name_H-M   'P 1'
#
loop_
_entity.id
_entity.type
_entity.pdbx_description
1 polymer ?
#
loop_
_entity_poly.entity_id
_entity_poly.type
_entity_poly.pdbx_seq_one_letter_code
_entity_poly.pdbx_strand_id
1 'polypeptide(L)'
;PAIYYGDEIGMGDNIYLGDRDGVRTPMQWSGDRNAGFSRADPQKLYMPPIRDPLYGYEGINVEAQERTPTSMLQWLKRVIGIRKHYPVFGRGSIRFLHPTTRQVLAFVREHEGTRVLVTCNLSRFSQAAELDLSEFEGLYPVELFGKVVFPRIGQLPYLLTFGPHIFYWFELKSEEDLH
;
A
#
# COMPACT_ATOMS: atom_id res chain seq x y z
N PRO A 1 -5.98 9.27 -5.24
CA PRO A 1 -5.17 8.27 -5.99
C PRO A 1 -6.08 7.60 -7.01
N ALA A 2 -5.54 7.24 -8.18
CA ALA A 2 -6.23 6.39 -9.15
C ALA A 2 -5.58 5.00 -9.11
N ILE A 3 -6.39 3.95 -9.17
CA ILE A 3 -5.94 2.56 -9.26
C ILE A 3 -6.37 2.05 -10.62
N TYR A 4 -5.45 1.44 -11.37
CA TYR A 4 -5.78 0.81 -12.65
C TYR A 4 -6.44 -0.54 -12.39
N TYR A 5 -7.47 -0.87 -13.16
CA TYR A 5 -8.25 -2.08 -12.90
C TYR A 5 -7.39 -3.32 -13.03
N GLY A 6 -7.54 -4.26 -12.09
CA GLY A 6 -6.74 -5.47 -12.06
C GLY A 6 -5.46 -5.35 -11.23
N ASP A 7 -4.90 -4.15 -11.05
CA ASP A 7 -3.74 -3.94 -10.17
C ASP A 7 -4.06 -4.34 -8.73
N GLU A 8 -5.31 -4.21 -8.28
CA GLU A 8 -5.74 -4.58 -6.94
C GLU A 8 -5.66 -6.08 -6.64
N ILE A 9 -5.66 -6.91 -7.68
CA ILE A 9 -5.43 -8.35 -7.58
C ILE A 9 -4.06 -8.76 -8.12
N GLY A 10 -3.28 -7.83 -8.69
CA GLY A 10 -2.00 -8.13 -9.31
C GLY A 10 -2.14 -8.84 -10.66
N MET A 11 -3.07 -8.38 -11.52
CA MET A 11 -3.16 -8.86 -12.89
C MET A 11 -1.82 -8.65 -13.63
N GLY A 12 -1.46 -9.63 -14.46
CA GLY A 12 -0.33 -9.52 -15.38
C GLY A 12 -0.71 -8.85 -16.69
N ASP A 13 0.19 -8.98 -17.66
CA ASP A 13 0.03 -8.46 -19.01
C ASP A 13 0.27 -9.54 -20.08
N ASN A 14 -0.12 -9.21 -21.31
CA ASN A 14 0.20 -10.03 -22.48
C ASN A 14 0.83 -9.17 -23.57
N ILE A 15 2.15 -9.04 -23.53
CA ILE A 15 2.94 -8.22 -24.46
C ILE A 15 2.81 -8.62 -25.95
N TYR A 16 2.23 -9.79 -26.25
CA TYR A 16 2.06 -10.29 -27.62
C TYR A 16 0.78 -9.78 -28.31
N LEU A 17 -0.13 -9.08 -27.60
CA LEU A 17 -1.39 -8.56 -28.17
C LEU A 17 -1.22 -7.31 -29.05
N GLY A 18 -0.04 -6.67 -29.03
CA GLY A 18 0.24 -5.47 -29.82
C GLY A 18 -0.25 -4.17 -29.18
N ASP A 19 0.30 -3.03 -29.63
CA ASP A 19 0.14 -1.69 -29.04
C ASP A 19 0.17 -1.73 -27.49
N ARG A 20 -0.93 -1.32 -26.85
CA ARG A 20 -1.11 -1.24 -25.39
C ARG A 20 -2.15 -2.24 -24.92
N ASP A 21 -2.53 -3.19 -25.77
CA ASP A 21 -3.61 -4.13 -25.49
C ASP A 21 -3.18 -5.20 -24.49
N GLY A 22 -1.86 -5.41 -24.32
CA GLY A 22 -1.32 -6.30 -23.32
C GLY A 22 -1.73 -5.99 -21.88
N VAL A 23 -2.02 -4.72 -21.56
CA VAL A 23 -2.47 -4.29 -20.22
C VAL A 23 -3.98 -4.02 -20.17
N ARG A 24 -4.72 -4.38 -21.22
CA ARG A 24 -6.16 -4.12 -21.38
C ARG A 24 -6.96 -5.40 -21.49
N THR A 25 -6.43 -6.50 -20.99
CA THR A 25 -7.09 -7.79 -21.01
C THR A 25 -8.32 -7.80 -20.09
N PRO A 26 -9.28 -8.71 -20.30
CA PRO A 26 -10.46 -8.80 -19.46
C PRO A 26 -10.12 -9.01 -17.98
N MET A 27 -10.89 -8.36 -17.10
CA MET A 27 -10.78 -8.53 -15.65
C MET A 27 -10.94 -9.99 -15.21
N GLN A 28 -10.12 -10.43 -14.24
CA GLN A 28 -10.10 -11.82 -13.76
C GLN A 28 -10.99 -12.00 -12.52
N TRP A 29 -12.28 -12.28 -12.74
CA TRP A 29 -13.28 -12.41 -11.67
C TRP A 29 -13.21 -13.76 -10.95
N SER A 30 -13.10 -14.86 -11.68
CA SER A 30 -13.02 -16.23 -11.12
C SER A 30 -12.08 -17.11 -11.95
N GLY A 31 -11.84 -18.34 -11.47
CA GLY A 31 -11.12 -19.38 -12.20
C GLY A 31 -11.92 -20.02 -13.36
N ASP A 32 -13.16 -19.57 -13.60
CA ASP A 32 -14.03 -20.16 -14.62
C ASP A 32 -13.63 -19.77 -16.05
N ARG A 33 -14.37 -20.31 -17.02
CA ARG A 33 -14.29 -19.93 -18.43
C ARG A 33 -14.25 -18.41 -18.58
N ASN A 34 -13.30 -17.93 -19.39
CA ASN A 34 -13.06 -16.51 -19.66
C ASN A 34 -12.76 -15.69 -18.39
N ALA A 35 -12.15 -16.29 -17.35
CA ALA A 35 -11.90 -15.65 -16.07
C ALA A 35 -13.17 -15.13 -15.37
N GLY A 36 -14.34 -15.71 -15.68
CA GLY A 36 -15.63 -15.19 -15.23
C GLY A 36 -16.08 -13.87 -15.87
N PHE A 37 -15.31 -13.30 -16.81
CA PHE A 37 -15.62 -12.02 -17.47
C PHE A 37 -16.85 -12.09 -18.39
N SER A 38 -17.04 -13.20 -19.10
CA SER A 38 -18.13 -13.36 -20.06
C SER A 38 -18.48 -14.83 -20.28
N ARG A 39 -19.74 -15.09 -20.64
CA ARG A 39 -20.23 -16.43 -21.04
C ARG A 39 -20.10 -16.70 -22.54
N ALA A 40 -19.62 -15.72 -23.32
CA ALA A 40 -19.44 -15.85 -24.76
C ALA A 40 -18.42 -16.95 -25.14
N ASP A 41 -18.41 -17.31 -26.41
CA ASP A 41 -17.33 -18.11 -27.00
C ASP A 41 -15.97 -17.40 -26.74
N PRO A 42 -14.96 -18.08 -26.16
CA PRO A 42 -13.64 -17.50 -25.91
C PRO A 42 -13.01 -16.85 -27.15
N GLN A 43 -13.28 -17.39 -28.34
CA GLN A 43 -12.76 -16.83 -29.60
C GLN A 43 -13.44 -15.51 -30.00
N LYS A 44 -14.56 -15.16 -29.37
CA LYS A 44 -15.33 -13.93 -29.62
C LYS A 44 -15.09 -12.84 -28.58
N LEU A 45 -14.21 -13.08 -27.60
CA LEU A 45 -13.81 -12.02 -26.67
C LEU A 45 -13.06 -10.92 -27.42
N TYR A 46 -13.22 -9.68 -26.99
CA TYR A 46 -12.47 -8.55 -27.56
C TYR A 46 -10.95 -8.73 -27.37
N MET A 47 -10.54 -9.37 -26.26
CA MET A 47 -9.18 -9.78 -25.96
C MET A 47 -9.20 -11.07 -25.11
N PRO A 48 -8.17 -11.93 -25.23
CA PRO A 48 -8.06 -13.09 -24.35
C PRO A 48 -7.70 -12.67 -22.92
N PRO A 49 -8.18 -13.37 -21.88
CA PRO A 49 -7.68 -13.21 -20.53
C PRO A 49 -6.22 -13.73 -20.43
N ILE A 50 -5.51 -13.34 -19.37
CA ILE A 50 -4.13 -13.77 -19.13
C ILE A 50 -4.11 -15.26 -18.79
N ARG A 51 -3.16 -16.01 -19.36
CA ARG A 51 -3.05 -17.48 -19.24
C ARG A 51 -1.63 -17.97 -18.97
N ASP A 52 -0.68 -17.08 -18.74
CA ASP A 52 0.67 -17.52 -18.42
C ASP A 52 0.71 -18.18 -17.03
N PRO A 53 1.74 -18.99 -16.73
CA PRO A 53 1.81 -19.73 -15.47
C PRO A 53 1.88 -18.87 -14.20
N LEU A 54 2.29 -17.60 -14.30
CA LEU A 54 2.47 -16.72 -13.15
C LEU A 54 1.23 -15.85 -12.90
N TYR A 55 0.62 -15.29 -13.96
CA TYR A 55 -0.48 -14.32 -13.84
C TYR A 55 -1.84 -14.83 -14.35
N GLY A 56 -1.91 -16.08 -14.77
CA GLY A 56 -3.14 -16.70 -15.29
C GLY A 56 -4.31 -16.60 -14.31
N TYR A 57 -5.51 -16.37 -14.87
CA TYR A 57 -6.74 -16.17 -14.07
C TYR A 57 -7.11 -17.35 -13.16
N GLU A 58 -6.59 -18.56 -13.42
CA GLU A 58 -6.77 -19.73 -12.56
C GLU A 58 -6.10 -19.52 -11.18
N GLY A 59 -4.96 -18.80 -11.14
CA GLY A 59 -4.24 -18.46 -9.91
C GLY A 59 -4.55 -17.07 -9.38
N ILE A 60 -4.75 -16.08 -10.27
CA ILE A 60 -5.03 -14.68 -9.91
C ILE A 60 -6.45 -14.31 -10.30
N ASN A 61 -7.38 -14.31 -9.35
CA ASN A 61 -8.74 -13.82 -9.58
C ASN A 61 -9.38 -13.24 -8.32
N VAL A 62 -10.42 -12.44 -8.50
CA VAL A 62 -11.16 -11.79 -7.40
C VAL A 62 -11.73 -12.83 -6.44
N GLU A 63 -12.42 -13.85 -6.92
CA GLU A 63 -13.07 -14.87 -6.09
C GLU A 63 -12.08 -15.53 -5.10
N ALA A 64 -10.91 -15.95 -5.59
CA ALA A 64 -9.88 -16.55 -4.78
C ALA A 64 -9.34 -15.55 -3.73
N GLN A 65 -9.05 -14.31 -4.15
CA GLN A 65 -8.50 -13.30 -3.24
C GLN A 65 -9.50 -12.80 -2.21
N GLU A 66 -10.80 -12.83 -2.48
CA GLU A 66 -11.81 -12.47 -1.49
C GLU A 66 -11.86 -13.45 -0.31
N ARG A 67 -11.58 -14.72 -0.56
CA ARG A 67 -11.57 -15.78 0.46
C ARG A 67 -10.31 -15.79 1.33
N THR A 68 -9.21 -15.19 0.87
CA THR A 68 -7.92 -15.18 1.59
C THR A 68 -7.69 -13.82 2.28
N PRO A 69 -7.70 -13.73 3.63
CA PRO A 69 -7.58 -12.45 4.36
C PRO A 69 -6.26 -11.69 4.16
N THR A 70 -5.21 -12.40 3.70
CA THR A 70 -3.87 -11.86 3.41
C THR A 70 -3.63 -11.63 1.93
N SER A 71 -4.65 -11.75 1.08
CA SER A 71 -4.54 -11.46 -0.35
C SER A 71 -4.23 -9.99 -0.63
N MET A 72 -3.71 -9.72 -1.83
CA MET A 72 -3.44 -8.35 -2.28
C MET A 72 -4.72 -7.50 -2.27
N LEU A 73 -5.84 -8.07 -2.71
CA LEU A 73 -7.15 -7.40 -2.70
C LEU A 73 -7.57 -7.00 -1.28
N GLN A 74 -7.49 -7.93 -0.32
CA GLN A 74 -7.88 -7.66 1.07
C GLN A 74 -6.93 -6.67 1.74
N TRP A 75 -5.62 -6.78 1.45
CA TRP A 75 -4.62 -5.82 1.90
C TRP A 75 -4.92 -4.42 1.36
N LEU A 76 -5.21 -4.27 0.06
CA LEU A 76 -5.51 -2.98 -0.55
C LEU A 76 -6.83 -2.39 -0.03
N LYS A 77 -7.88 -3.21 0.12
CA LYS A 77 -9.15 -2.80 0.77
C LYS A 77 -8.88 -2.23 2.16
N ARG A 78 -8.01 -2.87 2.96
CA ARG A 78 -7.61 -2.39 4.31
C ARG A 78 -6.86 -1.08 4.26
N VAL A 79 -5.85 -0.95 3.39
CA VAL A 79 -5.04 0.28 3.23
C VAL A 79 -5.93 1.46 2.80
N ILE A 80 -6.82 1.26 1.81
CA ILE A 80 -7.77 2.29 1.37
C ILE A 80 -8.74 2.63 2.50
N GLY A 81 -9.21 1.63 3.25
CA GLY A 81 -10.05 1.80 4.43
C GLY A 81 -9.40 2.76 5.43
N ILE A 82 -8.16 2.48 5.84
CA ILE A 82 -7.39 3.36 6.73
C ILE A 82 -7.25 4.75 6.12
N ARG A 83 -6.82 4.87 4.85
CA ARG A 83 -6.63 6.16 4.19
C ARG A 83 -7.91 7.02 4.18
N LYS A 84 -9.09 6.42 4.04
CA LYS A 84 -10.38 7.13 4.05
C LYS A 84 -10.71 7.73 5.43
N HIS A 85 -10.28 7.09 6.52
CA HIS A 85 -10.48 7.59 7.88
C HIS A 85 -9.55 8.76 8.23
N TYR A 86 -8.50 9.00 7.44
CA TYR A 86 -7.48 10.01 7.69
C TYR A 86 -7.45 11.04 6.54
N PRO A 87 -8.29 12.10 6.57
CA PRO A 87 -8.33 13.16 5.54
C PRO A 87 -6.98 13.83 5.29
N VAL A 88 -6.09 13.82 6.29
CA VAL A 88 -4.70 14.28 6.21
C VAL A 88 -3.94 13.71 5.00
N PHE A 89 -4.23 12.48 4.55
CA PHE A 89 -3.61 11.91 3.36
C PHE A 89 -4.06 12.56 2.05
N GLY A 90 -5.25 13.16 2.00
CA GLY A 90 -5.79 13.83 0.82
C GLY A 90 -5.60 15.35 0.83
N ARG A 91 -5.64 15.98 2.01
CA ARG A 91 -5.71 17.44 2.16
C ARG A 91 -4.56 18.04 2.97
N GLY A 92 -3.82 17.21 3.71
CA GLY A 92 -2.76 17.70 4.58
C GLY A 92 -1.54 18.20 3.83
N SER A 93 -0.84 19.13 4.47
CA SER A 93 0.49 19.58 4.06
C SER A 93 1.47 18.41 4.05
N ILE A 94 2.64 18.62 3.47
CA ILE A 94 3.72 17.64 3.46
C ILE A 94 5.03 18.33 3.83
N ARG A 95 5.75 17.74 4.78
CA ARG A 95 7.11 18.17 5.14
C ARG A 95 8.02 16.96 5.15
N PHE A 96 9.05 16.99 4.30
CA PHE A 96 10.04 15.93 4.27
C PHE A 96 10.98 16.03 5.46
N LEU A 97 11.34 14.86 5.98
CA LEU A 97 12.44 14.71 6.93
C LEU A 97 13.68 14.27 6.16
N HIS A 98 14.85 14.45 6.76
CA HIS A 98 16.13 14.07 6.17
C HIS A 98 16.82 13.05 7.07
N PRO A 99 16.48 11.75 6.93
CA PRO A 99 17.10 10.70 7.74
C PRO A 99 18.59 10.58 7.46
N THR A 100 19.31 9.92 8.38
CA THR A 100 20.75 9.66 8.22
C THR A 100 21.12 8.83 6.98
N THR A 101 20.18 8.02 6.45
CA THR A 101 20.35 7.24 5.23
C THR A 101 19.44 7.73 4.10
N ARG A 102 19.96 7.75 2.87
CA ARG A 102 19.21 8.09 1.65
C ARG A 102 18.27 6.97 1.18
N GLN A 103 18.37 5.78 1.77
CA GLN A 103 17.50 4.64 1.43
C GLN A 103 16.15 4.70 2.13
N VAL A 104 16.00 5.54 3.15
CA VAL A 104 14.74 5.74 3.86
C VAL A 104 14.16 7.09 3.46
N LEU A 105 12.93 7.08 2.97
CA LEU A 105 12.13 8.27 2.76
C LEU A 105 11.22 8.46 3.98
N ALA A 106 11.23 9.65 4.56
CA ALA A 106 10.38 10.00 5.67
C ALA A 106 9.77 11.39 5.48
N PHE A 107 8.49 11.53 5.82
CA PHE A 107 7.79 12.81 5.77
C PHE A 107 6.61 12.82 6.74
N VAL A 108 6.23 14.03 7.17
CA VAL A 108 5.05 14.25 8.01
C VAL A 108 3.96 14.90 7.17
N ARG A 109 2.73 14.43 7.36
CA ARG A 109 1.51 15.02 6.81
C ARG A 109 0.72 15.67 7.94
N GLU A 110 0.27 16.90 7.77
CA GLU A 110 -0.52 17.60 8.80
C GLU A 110 -1.79 18.21 8.25
N HIS A 111 -2.90 18.03 8.96
CA HIS A 111 -4.20 18.61 8.61
C HIS A 111 -5.09 18.69 9.85
N GLU A 112 -5.65 19.87 10.14
CA GLU A 112 -6.64 20.06 11.22
C GLU A 112 -6.20 19.45 12.58
N GLY A 113 -4.92 19.62 12.93
CA GLY A 113 -4.34 19.08 14.16
C GLY A 113 -3.89 17.61 14.08
N THR A 114 -4.40 16.82 13.13
CA THR A 114 -3.92 15.46 12.89
C THR A 114 -2.55 15.48 12.21
N ARG A 115 -1.60 14.71 12.76
CA ARG A 115 -0.24 14.57 12.25
C ARG A 115 0.04 13.10 11.96
N VAL A 116 0.50 12.80 10.75
CA VAL A 116 0.87 11.44 10.35
C VAL A 116 2.31 11.42 9.85
N LEU A 117 3.17 10.70 10.56
CA LEU A 117 4.52 10.37 10.13
C LEU A 117 4.47 9.16 9.19
N VAL A 118 4.98 9.34 7.97
CA VAL A 118 5.15 8.28 6.98
C VAL A 118 6.62 8.00 6.78
N THR A 119 7.02 6.74 6.89
CA THR A 119 8.39 6.29 6.63
C THR A 119 8.37 5.08 5.71
N CYS A 120 9.32 4.99 4.78
CA CYS A 120 9.47 3.81 3.93
C CYS A 120 10.93 3.54 3.56
N ASN A 121 11.30 2.27 3.61
CA ASN A 121 12.57 1.76 3.11
C ASN A 121 12.46 1.50 1.61
N LEU A 122 13.25 2.21 0.82
CA LEU A 122 13.33 2.04 -0.63
C LEU A 122 14.31 0.91 -1.03
N SER A 123 15.13 0.45 -0.09
CA SER A 123 16.09 -0.64 -0.29
C SER A 123 15.43 -2.01 -0.18
N ARG A 124 15.98 -2.96 -0.96
CA ARG A 124 15.70 -4.40 -0.83
C ARG A 124 16.43 -5.06 0.35
N PHE A 125 17.25 -4.30 1.08
CA PHE A 125 17.95 -4.75 2.27
C PHE A 125 17.42 -4.03 3.50
N SER A 126 17.61 -4.64 4.66
CA SER A 126 17.27 -4.01 5.94
C SER A 126 18.05 -2.70 6.11
N GLN A 127 17.41 -1.70 6.71
CA GLN A 127 17.99 -0.39 6.97
C GLN A 127 17.68 0.03 8.40
N ALA A 128 18.55 0.86 8.95
CA ALA A 128 18.28 1.64 10.16
C ALA A 128 18.39 3.12 9.78
N ALA A 129 17.48 3.94 10.30
CA ALA A 129 17.49 5.37 10.08
C ALA A 129 17.15 6.11 11.36
N GLU A 130 17.89 7.17 11.63
CA GLU A 130 17.58 8.11 12.68
C GLU A 130 16.81 9.29 12.10
N LEU A 131 15.72 9.67 12.76
CA LEU A 131 14.86 10.77 12.37
C LEU A 131 14.93 11.88 13.41
N ASP A 132 15.18 13.11 12.97
CA ASP A 132 14.95 14.27 13.83
C ASP A 132 13.44 14.52 13.95
N LEU A 133 12.88 14.16 15.10
CA LEU A 133 11.49 14.37 15.47
C LEU A 133 11.37 15.30 16.68
N SER A 134 12.40 16.07 17.00
CA SER A 134 12.44 16.94 18.19
C SER A 134 11.26 17.92 18.28
N GLU A 135 10.75 18.40 17.13
CA GLU A 135 9.54 19.23 17.05
C GLU A 135 8.27 18.54 17.59
N PHE A 136 8.27 17.21 17.63
CA PHE A 136 7.18 16.36 18.12
C PHE A 136 7.50 15.74 19.48
N GLU A 137 8.46 16.31 20.21
CA GLU A 137 8.82 15.86 21.56
C GLU A 137 7.56 15.71 22.42
N GLY A 138 7.50 14.58 23.12
CA GLY A 138 6.41 14.25 24.01
C GLY A 138 5.27 13.46 23.38
N LEU A 139 5.16 13.44 22.05
CA LEU A 139 4.15 12.66 21.33
C LEU A 139 4.56 11.18 21.19
N TYR A 140 3.57 10.34 20.92
CA TYR A 140 3.71 8.91 20.70
C TYR A 140 3.35 8.57 19.25
N PRO A 141 4.23 7.88 18.50
CA PRO A 141 3.86 7.32 17.22
C PRO A 141 2.96 6.12 17.42
N VAL A 142 1.73 6.17 16.91
CA VAL A 142 0.76 5.07 16.95
C VAL A 142 0.58 4.50 15.55
N GLU A 143 0.98 3.26 15.36
CA GLU A 143 0.97 2.56 14.08
C GLU A 143 -0.48 2.39 13.56
N LEU A 144 -0.76 2.84 12.33
CA LEU A 144 -2.14 2.96 11.83
C LEU A 144 -2.86 1.64 11.54
N PHE A 145 -2.15 0.56 11.23
CA PHE A 145 -2.72 -0.74 10.86
C PHE A 145 -3.21 -1.52 12.08
N GLY A 146 -2.38 -1.65 13.11
CA GLY A 146 -2.62 -2.42 14.33
C GLY A 146 -2.84 -1.58 15.58
N LYS A 147 -2.74 -0.24 15.49
CA LYS A 147 -2.87 0.68 16.63
C LYS A 147 -1.85 0.43 17.74
N VAL A 148 -0.66 -0.05 17.36
CA VAL A 148 0.44 -0.32 18.29
C VAL A 148 1.16 0.98 18.62
N VAL A 149 1.33 1.26 19.91
CA VAL A 149 2.03 2.45 20.40
C VAL A 149 3.53 2.18 20.40
N PHE A 150 4.30 3.05 19.72
CA PHE A 150 5.76 3.03 19.71
C PHE A 150 6.32 3.90 20.85
N PRO A 151 7.62 3.76 21.18
CA PRO A 151 8.27 4.58 22.20
C PRO A 151 8.02 6.08 21.99
N ARG A 152 7.85 6.81 23.10
CA ARG A 152 7.64 8.27 23.12
C ARG A 152 8.78 8.99 22.40
N ILE A 153 8.46 10.04 21.65
CA ILE A 153 9.45 10.92 21.02
C ILE A 153 10.11 11.77 22.09
N GLY A 154 11.43 11.72 22.19
CA GLY A 154 12.26 12.59 23.04
C GLY A 154 13.07 13.59 22.22
N GLN A 155 14.12 14.14 22.82
CA GLN A 155 15.04 15.07 22.14
C GLN A 155 16.13 14.39 21.30
N LEU A 156 16.37 13.11 21.55
CA LEU A 156 17.34 12.34 20.76
C LEU A 156 16.73 11.93 19.40
N PRO A 157 17.57 11.73 18.38
CA PRO A 157 17.12 11.20 17.10
C PRO A 157 16.33 9.89 17.30
N TYR A 158 15.19 9.81 16.65
CA TYR A 158 14.28 8.68 16.76
C TYR A 158 14.72 7.55 15.83
N LEU A 159 15.24 6.47 16.40
CA LEU A 159 15.72 5.32 15.65
C LEU A 159 14.54 4.45 15.19
N LEU A 160 14.46 4.22 13.87
CA LEU A 160 13.60 3.20 13.28
C LEU A 160 14.44 2.16 12.53
N THR A 161 14.02 0.90 12.64
CA THR A 161 14.58 -0.22 11.89
C THR A 161 13.56 -0.71 10.88
N PHE A 162 14.04 -1.10 9.71
CA PHE A 162 13.21 -1.48 8.57
C PHE A 162 13.70 -2.79 8.00
N GLY A 163 12.78 -3.72 7.75
CA GLY A 163 13.00 -4.80 6.80
C GLY A 163 12.99 -4.30 5.34
N PRO A 164 13.30 -5.18 4.37
CA PRO A 164 13.20 -4.86 2.95
C PRO A 164 11.84 -4.28 2.56
N HIS A 165 11.83 -3.13 1.90
CA HIS A 165 10.61 -2.47 1.38
C HIS A 165 9.49 -2.18 2.40
N ILE A 166 9.79 -2.22 3.70
CA ILE A 166 8.80 -1.91 4.74
C ILE A 166 8.47 -0.42 4.73
N PHE A 167 7.20 -0.11 4.98
CA PHE A 167 6.74 1.24 5.30
C PHE A 167 5.95 1.23 6.61
N TYR A 168 5.95 2.36 7.30
CA TYR A 168 5.12 2.60 8.47
C TYR A 168 4.33 3.90 8.31
N TRP A 169 3.09 3.87 8.77
CA TRP A 169 2.28 5.07 8.99
C TRP A 169 1.99 5.17 10.48
N PHE A 170 2.42 6.27 11.09
CA PHE A 170 2.16 6.56 12.49
C PHE A 170 1.32 7.81 12.61
N GLU A 171 0.24 7.75 13.37
CA GLU A 171 -0.38 8.96 13.90
C GLU A 171 0.44 9.44 15.10
N LEU A 172 0.82 10.71 15.14
CA LEU A 172 1.52 11.28 16.29
C LEU A 172 0.48 11.80 17.28
N LYS A 173 0.37 11.15 18.44
CA LYS A 173 -0.64 11.43 19.45
C LYS A 173 -0.04 11.95 20.75
N SER A 174 -0.80 12.76 21.47
CA SER A 174 -0.48 13.10 22.85
C SER A 174 -0.75 11.91 23.78
N GLU A 175 -0.24 11.96 25.02
CA GLU A 175 -0.50 10.91 26.02
C GLU A 175 -2.00 10.77 26.34
N GLU A 176 -2.74 11.89 26.34
CA GLU A 176 -4.18 11.93 26.62
C GLU A 176 -5.01 11.21 25.53
N ASP A 177 -4.51 11.19 24.28
CA ASP A 177 -5.20 10.63 23.11
C ASP A 177 -4.88 9.14 22.85
N LEU A 178 -4.10 8.49 23.73
CA LEU A 178 -3.73 7.07 23.62
C LEU A 178 -4.84 6.10 24.05
N HIS A 179 -5.86 6.59 24.75
CA HIS A 179 -6.95 5.81 25.34
C HIS A 179 -8.18 5.67 24.43
#